data_AF-A0AA43W695-F1
#
_entry.id   AF-A0AA43W695-F1
#
_cell.length_a   1.000
_cell.length_b   1.000
_cell.length_c   1.000
_cell.angle_alpha   90.00
_cell.angle_beta   90.00
_cell.angle_gamma   90.00
#
_symmetry.space_group_name_H-M   'P 1'
#
loop_
_entity.id
_entity.type
_entity.pdbx_description
1 polymer ?
#
loop_
_entity_poly.entity_id
_entity_poly.type
_entity_poly.pdbx_seq_one_letter_code
_entity_poly.pdbx_strand_id
1 'polypeptide(L)'
;MIEVFNARRTHSYGCFASFKAATDTLDSLAATGQLGEMPVVSVSAYRNGVLQREYKAVSAGGKWRVPKARKKRIPEPARGRRRRKWCKEYASAELMFREGFPDHLNRSYPLSADSLRRCNRKCSIYMQ
;
A
#
# COMPACT_ATOMS: atom_id res chain seq x y z
N MET A 1 21.30 -4.94 3.29
CA MET A 1 22.27 -5.65 4.15
C MET A 1 22.43 -4.85 5.42
N ILE A 2 22.65 -5.52 6.55
CA ILE A 2 22.97 -4.89 7.82
C ILE A 2 24.26 -5.49 8.37
N GLU A 3 25.00 -4.72 9.14
CA GLU A 3 26.10 -5.17 9.95
C GLU A 3 25.76 -4.94 11.42
N VAL A 4 26.00 -5.95 12.23
CA VAL A 4 25.63 -5.94 13.65
C VAL A 4 26.88 -5.89 14.48
N PHE A 5 26.90 -5.00 15.47
CA PHE A 5 28.00 -4.76 16.38
C PHE A 5 27.54 -4.84 17.82
N ASN A 6 28.48 -4.95 18.74
CA ASN A 6 28.23 -4.72 20.15
C ASN A 6 27.79 -3.27 20.42
N ALA A 7 27.28 -3.01 21.63
CA ALA A 7 26.78 -1.69 22.02
C ALA A 7 27.83 -0.56 21.85
N ARG A 8 29.12 -0.88 21.99
CA ARG A 8 30.25 0.05 21.89
C ARG A 8 30.87 0.13 20.49
N ARG A 9 30.40 -0.66 19.52
CA ARG A 9 31.00 -0.84 18.18
C ARG A 9 32.47 -1.27 18.16
N THR A 10 32.94 -1.94 19.20
CA THR A 10 34.32 -2.46 19.25
C THR A 10 34.43 -3.84 18.61
N HIS A 11 33.32 -4.57 18.49
CA HIS A 11 33.27 -5.92 17.94
C HIS A 11 32.08 -6.08 17.00
N SER A 12 32.31 -6.68 15.84
CA SER A 12 31.26 -7.04 14.87
C SER A 12 30.81 -8.48 15.08
N TYR A 13 29.50 -8.70 15.08
CA TYR A 13 28.88 -10.03 15.14
C TYR A 13 28.56 -10.59 13.74
N GLY A 14 28.85 -9.81 12.70
CA GLY A 14 28.72 -10.23 11.30
C GLY A 14 27.73 -9.42 10.48
N CYS A 15 27.63 -9.81 9.21
CA CYS A 15 26.80 -9.18 8.19
C CYS A 15 25.59 -10.06 7.85
N PHE A 16 24.41 -9.45 7.81
CA PHE A 16 23.15 -10.14 7.57
C PHE A 16 22.35 -9.43 6.48
N ALA A 17 21.46 -10.17 5.79
CA ALA A 17 20.60 -9.56 4.77
C ALA A 17 19.62 -8.54 5.40
N SER A 18 19.06 -8.87 6.56
CA SER A 18 18.09 -8.06 7.30
C SER A 18 18.19 -8.30 8.81
N PHE A 19 17.54 -7.47 9.61
CA PHE A 19 17.51 -7.65 11.07
C PHE A 19 16.83 -8.96 11.48
N LYS A 20 15.80 -9.39 10.74
CA LYS A 20 15.11 -10.66 10.98
C LYS A 20 16.03 -11.87 10.74
N ALA A 21 16.97 -11.78 9.81
CA ALA A 21 17.95 -12.84 9.59
C ALA A 21 19.02 -12.92 10.70
N ALA A 22 19.18 -11.84 11.47
CA ALA A 22 20.12 -11.78 12.58
C ALA A 22 19.48 -12.11 13.93
N THR A 23 18.16 -12.33 14.02
CA THR A 23 17.51 -12.53 15.33
C THR A 23 18.00 -13.79 16.02
N ASP A 24 18.16 -14.89 15.29
CA ASP A 24 18.52 -16.19 15.89
C ASP A 24 19.95 -16.16 16.46
N THR A 25 20.86 -15.48 15.77
CA THR A 25 22.23 -15.27 16.25
C THR A 25 22.24 -14.32 17.44
N LEU A 26 21.46 -13.24 17.39
CA LEU A 26 21.31 -12.30 18.49
C LEU A 26 20.68 -12.92 19.74
N ASP A 27 19.70 -13.80 19.57
CA ASP A 27 19.05 -14.52 20.67
C ASP A 27 20.02 -15.51 21.31
N SER A 28 20.84 -16.20 20.51
CA SER A 28 21.92 -17.05 21.01
C SER A 28 22.98 -16.25 21.80
N LEU A 29 23.36 -15.07 21.31
CA LEU A 29 24.29 -14.16 22.00
C LEU A 29 23.70 -13.57 23.29
N ALA A 30 22.38 -13.36 23.33
CA ALA A 30 21.68 -12.94 24.54
C ALA A 30 21.60 -14.09 25.56
N ALA A 31 21.30 -15.31 25.13
CA ALA A 31 21.21 -16.49 25.99
C ALA A 31 22.56 -16.88 26.62
N THR A 32 23.65 -16.69 25.89
CA THR A 32 25.03 -16.91 26.38
C THR A 32 25.54 -15.80 27.30
N GLY A 33 24.78 -14.71 27.48
CA GLY A 33 25.15 -13.59 28.35
C GLY A 33 26.23 -12.67 27.78
N GLN A 34 26.67 -12.89 26.53
CA GLN A 34 27.71 -12.06 25.90
C GLN A 34 27.28 -10.60 25.67
N LEU A 35 25.97 -10.34 25.66
CA LEU A 35 25.38 -9.02 25.47
C LEU A 35 25.10 -8.28 26.80
N GLY A 36 25.42 -8.88 27.94
CA GLY A 36 25.15 -8.34 29.28
C GLY A 36 23.70 -8.52 29.74
N GLU A 37 23.38 -7.98 30.92
CA GLU A 37 22.06 -8.11 31.58
C GLU A 37 20.92 -7.48 30.76
N MET A 38 21.21 -6.39 30.04
CA MET A 38 20.29 -5.78 29.09
C MET A 38 20.91 -5.86 27.68
N PRO A 39 20.48 -6.81 26.83
CA PRO A 39 21.11 -7.02 25.54
C PRO A 39 20.90 -5.83 24.60
N VAL A 40 21.99 -5.13 24.28
CA VAL A 40 21.98 -3.98 23.36
C VAL A 40 22.99 -4.20 22.23
N VAL A 41 22.54 -4.03 21.00
CA VAL A 41 23.38 -4.12 19.79
C VAL A 41 23.27 -2.86 18.95
N SER A 42 24.39 -2.47 18.33
CA SER A 42 24.44 -1.39 17.36
C SER A 42 24.34 -1.98 15.96
N VAL A 43 23.45 -1.44 15.13
CA VAL A 43 23.20 -1.95 13.79
C VAL A 43 23.43 -0.84 12.76
N SER A 44 24.21 -1.17 11.74
CA SER A 44 24.45 -0.31 10.58
C SER A 44 23.79 -0.95 9.36
N ALA A 45 22.84 -0.23 8.74
CA ALA A 45 22.09 -0.71 7.60
C ALA A 45 22.60 -0.06 6.31
N TYR A 46 22.93 -0.91 5.35
CA TYR A 46 23.50 -0.54 4.06
C TYR A 46 22.54 -0.88 2.92
N ARG A 47 22.48 0.03 1.94
CA ARG A 47 21.80 -0.18 0.67
C ARG A 47 22.78 0.18 -0.45
N ASN A 48 23.03 -0.77 -1.34
CA ASN A 48 23.99 -0.63 -2.45
C ASN A 48 25.39 -0.19 -2.00
N GLY A 49 25.90 -0.74 -0.88
CA GLY A 49 27.20 -0.36 -0.31
C GLY A 49 27.23 0.97 0.44
N VAL A 50 26.15 1.77 0.38
CA VAL A 50 26.06 3.06 1.08
C VAL A 50 25.36 2.88 2.43
N LEU A 51 25.96 3.41 3.49
CA LEU A 51 25.36 3.45 4.83
C LEU A 51 24.11 4.34 4.81
N GLN A 52 22.95 3.76 5.08
CA GLN A 52 21.67 4.46 5.07
C GLN A 52 21.23 4.85 6.47
N ARG A 53 21.50 3.98 7.45
CA ARG A 53 20.94 4.14 8.78
C ARG A 53 21.77 3.43 9.81
N GLU A 54 21.96 4.10 10.93
CA GLU A 54 22.49 3.51 12.14
C GLU A 54 21.44 3.55 13.24
N TYR A 55 21.30 2.48 14.00
CA TYR A 55 20.37 2.41 15.12
C TYR A 55 20.84 1.40 16.17
N LYS A 56 20.40 1.58 17.41
CA LYS A 56 20.60 0.61 18.48
C LYS A 56 19.34 -0.23 18.64
N ALA A 57 19.48 -1.54 18.69
CA ALA A 57 18.39 -2.47 19.01
C ALA A 57 18.58 -2.99 20.44
N VAL A 58 17.48 -3.06 21.18
CA VAL A 58 17.49 -3.52 22.58
C VAL A 58 16.57 -4.72 22.69
N SER A 59 17.04 -5.79 23.35
CA SER A 59 16.17 -6.91 23.69
C SER A 59 15.48 -6.64 25.02
N ALA A 60 14.14 -6.72 25.03
CA ALA A 60 13.33 -6.57 26.23
C ALA A 60 12.21 -7.61 26.23
N GLY A 61 12.20 -8.51 27.20
CA GLY A 61 11.20 -9.58 27.31
C GLY A 61 11.23 -10.58 26.16
N GLY A 62 12.42 -11.00 25.72
CA GLY A 62 12.61 -11.97 24.63
C GLY A 62 12.26 -11.43 23.24
N LYS A 63 12.13 -10.09 23.09
CA LYS A 63 11.82 -9.45 21.81
C LYS A 63 12.80 -8.32 21.55
N TRP A 64 13.36 -8.30 20.34
CA TRP A 64 14.19 -7.22 19.86
C TRP A 64 13.35 -6.01 19.47
N ARG A 65 13.58 -4.89 20.15
CA ARG A 65 13.00 -3.59 19.82
C ARG A 65 13.96 -2.81 18.95
N VAL A 66 13.57 -2.62 17.69
CA VAL A 66 14.27 -1.76 16.75
C VAL A 66 13.57 -0.40 16.72
N PRO A 67 14.28 0.72 16.93
CA PRO A 67 13.70 2.04 16.80
C PRO A 67 13.08 2.20 15.41
N LYS A 68 11.84 2.69 15.34
CA LYS A 68 11.25 3.04 14.05
C LYS A 68 12.07 4.17 13.43
N ALA A 69 12.44 4.02 12.16
CA ALA A 69 13.13 5.10 11.45
C ALA A 69 12.19 6.30 11.41
N ARG A 70 12.58 7.44 11.99
CA ARG A 70 11.94 8.69 11.62
C ARG A 70 12.24 8.87 10.13
N LYS A 71 11.22 8.71 9.29
CA LYS A 71 11.34 8.96 7.86
C LYS A 71 11.67 10.44 7.71
N LYS A 72 12.96 10.80 7.64
CA LYS A 72 13.38 12.11 7.15
C LYS A 72 12.84 12.16 5.72
N ARG A 73 11.71 12.84 5.54
CA ARG A 73 11.24 13.21 4.20
C ARG A 73 12.29 14.19 3.69
N ILE A 74 13.32 13.69 3.03
CA ILE A 74 13.98 14.51 2.01
C ILE A 74 12.83 14.85 1.05
N PRO A 75 12.52 16.13 0.81
CA PRO A 75 11.58 16.48 -0.22
C PRO A 75 12.22 16.02 -1.53
N GLU A 76 11.82 14.83 -1.99
CA GLU A 76 11.96 14.47 -3.39
C GLU A 76 11.38 15.64 -4.20
N PRO A 77 12.07 16.15 -5.23
CA PRO A 77 11.48 17.15 -6.12
C PRO A 77 10.15 16.57 -6.59
N ALA A 78 9.08 17.36 -6.44
CA ALA A 78 7.71 16.93 -6.63
C ALA A 78 7.52 16.39 -8.05
N ARG A 79 7.84 15.12 -8.27
CA ARG A 79 7.41 14.36 -9.42
C ARG A 79 5.91 14.28 -9.25
N GLY A 80 5.21 15.16 -9.96
CA GLY A 80 3.78 15.36 -9.87
C GLY A 80 3.12 13.99 -9.77
N ARG A 81 2.45 13.74 -8.64
CA ARG A 81 1.59 12.57 -8.52
C ARG A 81 0.57 12.71 -9.64
N ARG A 82 0.78 12.00 -10.76
CA ARG A 82 -0.27 11.73 -11.73
C ARG A 82 -1.30 10.95 -10.93
N ARG A 83 -2.26 11.67 -10.33
CA ARG A 83 -3.41 11.09 -9.67
C ARG A 83 -4.03 10.20 -10.73
N ARG A 84 -3.87 8.89 -10.60
CA ARG A 84 -4.69 7.96 -11.37
C ARG A 84 -6.12 8.29 -10.94
N LYS A 85 -6.86 9.02 -11.77
CA LYS A 85 -8.29 9.24 -11.54
C LYS A 85 -8.92 7.86 -11.76
N TRP A 86 -9.22 7.18 -10.66
CA TRP A 86 -9.88 5.87 -10.67
C TRP A 86 -11.33 5.99 -11.14
N CYS A 87 -11.95 7.16 -10.98
CA CYS A 87 -13.30 7.44 -11.41
C CYS A 87 -13.28 8.44 -12.57
N LYS A 88 -13.99 8.11 -13.65
CA LYS A 88 -14.31 9.06 -14.71
C LYS A 88 -15.21 10.14 -14.11
N GLU A 89 -14.79 11.39 -14.17
CA GLU A 89 -15.62 12.52 -13.75
C GLU A 89 -16.58 12.85 -14.90
N TYR A 90 -17.88 12.80 -14.64
CA TYR A 90 -18.91 13.17 -15.59
C TYR A 90 -19.34 14.62 -15.34
N ALA A 91 -19.63 15.35 -16.41
CA ALA A 91 -20.13 16.72 -16.32
C ALA A 91 -21.53 16.80 -15.69
N SER A 92 -22.31 15.72 -15.76
CA SER A 92 -23.61 15.59 -15.12
C SER A 92 -23.89 14.12 -14.74
N ALA A 93 -24.78 13.92 -13.76
CA ALA A 93 -25.18 12.58 -13.34
C ALA A 93 -25.85 11.78 -14.47
N GLU A 94 -26.59 12.45 -15.36
CA GLU A 94 -27.28 11.79 -16.49
C GLU A 94 -26.30 11.10 -17.46
N LEU A 95 -25.14 11.71 -17.73
CA LEU A 95 -24.12 11.12 -18.59
C LEU A 95 -23.49 9.87 -17.97
N MET A 96 -23.34 9.84 -16.64
CA MET A 96 -22.87 8.67 -15.91
C MET A 96 -23.85 7.50 -16.05
N PHE A 97 -25.15 7.78 -16.01
CA PHE A 97 -26.17 6.75 -16.20
C PHE A 97 -26.21 6.26 -17.65
N ARG A 98 -26.22 7.16 -18.64
CA ARG A 98 -26.34 6.79 -20.06
C ARG A 98 -25.22 5.87 -20.55
N GLU A 99 -23.98 6.06 -20.08
CA GLU A 99 -22.83 5.20 -20.45
C GLU A 99 -22.93 3.79 -19.83
N GLY A 100 -23.65 3.63 -18.72
CA GLY A 100 -23.89 2.35 -18.08
C GLY A 100 -24.99 1.51 -18.73
N PHE A 101 -25.80 2.09 -19.63
CA PHE A 101 -26.87 1.38 -20.32
C PHE A 101 -26.48 1.06 -21.76
N PRO A 102 -26.55 -0.22 -22.18
CA PRO A 102 -26.42 -0.61 -23.58
C PRO A 102 -27.32 0.23 -24.50
N ASP A 103 -26.85 0.55 -25.70
CA ASP A 103 -27.57 1.40 -26.67
C ASP A 103 -29.00 0.91 -26.99
N HIS A 104 -29.26 -0.39 -26.85
CA HIS A 104 -30.58 -0.97 -27.06
C HIS A 104 -31.60 -0.67 -25.93
N LEU A 105 -31.15 -0.21 -24.77
CA LEU A 105 -31.99 0.26 -23.65
C LEU A 105 -32.14 1.79 -23.62
N ASN A 106 -31.24 2.54 -24.27
CA ASN A 106 -31.31 4.00 -24.40
C ASN A 106 -32.21 4.47 -25.57
N ARG A 107 -32.68 3.55 -26.43
CA ARG A 107 -33.73 3.89 -27.39
C ARG A 107 -35.05 4.02 -26.64
N SER A 108 -35.45 5.27 -26.39
CA SER A 108 -36.81 5.59 -26.03
C SER A 108 -37.76 4.79 -26.94
N TYR A 109 -38.59 3.95 -26.34
CA TYR A 109 -39.74 3.37 -27.04
C TYR A 109 -40.41 4.49 -27.84
N PRO A 110 -40.73 4.32 -29.13
CA PRO A 110 -41.41 5.35 -29.89
C PRO A 110 -42.84 5.44 -29.38
N LEU A 111 -43.05 6.17 -28.29
CA LEU A 111 -44.35 6.64 -27.85
C LEU A 111 -44.58 8.02 -28.49
N SER A 112 -44.56 8.07 -29.82
CA SER A 112 -45.25 9.14 -30.52
C SER A 112 -46.65 8.65 -30.86
N ALA A 113 -47.66 9.41 -30.43
CA ALA A 113 -49.08 9.14 -30.71
C ALA A 113 -49.36 8.98 -32.23
N ASP A 114 -48.46 9.46 -33.08
CA ASP A 114 -48.54 9.31 -34.53
C ASP A 114 -48.23 7.89 -35.05
N SER A 115 -47.52 7.06 -34.26
CA SER A 115 -47.23 5.67 -34.64
C SER A 115 -48.43 4.73 -34.45
N LEU A 116 -49.39 5.09 -33.58
CA LEU A 116 -50.64 4.35 -33.38
C LEU A 116 -51.64 4.53 -34.54
N ARG A 117 -51.57 5.64 -35.29
CA ARG A 117 -52.46 5.88 -36.45
C ARG A 117 -52.16 4.97 -37.66
N ARG A 118 -51.00 4.29 -37.68
CA ARG A 118 -50.62 3.36 -38.77
C ARG A 118 -51.02 1.91 -38.51
N CYS A 119 -51.56 1.57 -37.34
CA CYS A 119 -52.02 0.21 -37.06
C CYS A 119 -53.47 0.01 -37.56
N ASN A 120 -53.59 -0.39 -38.82
CA ASN A 120 -54.85 -0.76 -39.46
C ASN A 120 -55.34 -2.17 -39.06
N ARG A 121 -55.29 -2.50 -37.76
CA ARG A 121 -55.85 -3.74 -37.21
C ARG A 121 -56.49 -3.46 -35.86
N LYS A 122 -57.77 -3.80 -35.78
CA LYS A 122 -58.66 -3.77 -34.62
C LYS A 122 -57.94 -4.21 -33.34
N CYS A 123 -57.51 -3.27 -32.51
CA CYS A 123 -57.07 -3.56 -31.15
C CYS A 123 -58.16 -3.05 -30.19
N SER A 124 -59.11 -3.91 -29.88
CA SER A 124 -60.00 -3.74 -28.73
C SER A 124 -59.20 -4.06 -27.48
N ILE A 125 -58.71 -3.05 -26.77
CA ILE A 125 -58.19 -3.24 -25.41
C ILE A 125 -59.04 -2.35 -24.51
N TYR A 126 -60.02 -3.04 -23.90
CA TYR A 126 -60.87 -2.73 -22.75
C TYR A 126 -60.68 -1.36 -22.09
N MET A 127 -61.73 -0.54 -22.20
CA MET A 127 -62.07 0.48 -21.21
C MET A 127 -62.68 -0.22 -19.98
N GLN A 128 -62.07 -0.03 -18.82
CA GLN A 128 -62.78 0.08 -17.54
C GLN A 128 -61.97 0.93 -16.57
#